data_AF-A0AA40JQF4-F1
#
_entry.id   AF-A0AA40JQF4-F1
#
_cell.length_a   1.000
_cell.length_b   1.000
_cell.length_c   1.000
_cell.angle_alpha   90.00
_cell.angle_beta   90.00
_cell.angle_gamma   90.00
#
_symmetry.space_group_name_H-M   'P 1'
#
loop_
_entity.id
_entity.type
_entity.pdbx_description
1 polymer ?
#
loop_
_entity_poly.entity_id
_entity_poly.type
_entity_poly.pdbx_seq_one_letter_code
_entity_poly.pdbx_strand_id
1 'polypeptide(L)'
;NSHVGTAEQVVVKRTLSVSFIAGLPADRRAQVERQVRALIARTPELTGDGAVAFPYETSMYAYRKARREGAALPCLTASGSSALPA
;
A
#
# COMPACT_ATOMS: atom_id res chain seq x y z
N ASN A 1 -1.75 -16.41 4.05
CA ASN A 1 -2.60 -15.72 5.04
C ASN A 1 -3.95 -15.49 4.37
N SER A 2 -4.87 -16.44 4.50
CA SER A 2 -6.16 -16.40 3.81
C SER A 2 -7.25 -16.10 4.82
N HIS A 3 -8.03 -15.06 4.57
CA HIS A 3 -9.18 -14.74 5.41
C HIS A 3 -10.40 -15.49 4.90
N VAL A 4 -10.97 -16.36 5.72
CA VAL A 4 -12.13 -17.20 5.36
C VAL A 4 -13.34 -16.76 6.17
N GLY A 5 -14.49 -16.63 5.51
CA GLY A 5 -15.78 -16.29 6.12
C GLY A 5 -16.87 -16.15 5.07
N THR A 6 -18.05 -15.70 5.47
CA THR A 6 -19.14 -15.40 4.52
C THR A 6 -18.76 -14.26 3.59
N ALA A 7 -19.41 -14.16 2.42
CA ALA A 7 -19.22 -13.04 1.50
C ALA A 7 -19.45 -11.67 2.19
N GLU A 8 -20.42 -11.59 3.10
CA GLU A 8 -20.66 -10.39 3.91
C GLU A 8 -19.46 -10.04 4.82
N GLN A 9 -18.85 -11.04 5.46
CA GLN A 9 -17.70 -10.83 6.36
C GLN A 9 -16.41 -10.49 5.62
N VAL A 10 -16.09 -11.21 4.54
CA VAL A 10 -14.77 -11.11 3.89
C VAL A 10 -14.74 -10.19 2.68
N VAL A 11 -15.89 -9.93 2.03
CA VAL A 11 -15.98 -8.98 0.91
C VAL A 11 -16.56 -7.67 1.41
N VAL A 12 -17.81 -7.66 1.88
CA VAL A 12 -18.52 -6.40 2.21
C VAL A 12 -17.80 -5.62 3.31
N LYS A 13 -17.59 -6.22 4.49
CA LYS A 13 -16.93 -5.52 5.61
C LYS A 13 -15.50 -5.06 5.27
N ARG A 14 -14.76 -5.86 4.49
CA ARG A 14 -13.39 -5.51 4.08
C ARG A 14 -13.38 -4.35 3.11
N THR A 15 -14.24 -4.35 2.10
CA THR A 15 -14.41 -3.21 1.18
C THR A 15 -14.79 -1.94 1.94
N LEU A 16 -15.74 -2.01 2.88
CA LEU A 16 -16.16 -0.83 3.65
C LEU A 16 -15.10 -0.31 4.64
N SER A 17 -14.13 -1.14 5.01
CA SER A 17 -13.00 -0.75 5.87
C SER A 17 -11.85 -0.04 5.15
N VAL A 18 -11.86 -0.02 3.81
CA VAL A 18 -10.82 0.67 3.02
C VAL A 18 -10.90 2.17 3.33
N SER A 19 -9.76 2.79 3.66
CA SER A 19 -9.71 4.14 4.25
C SER A 19 -10.51 5.20 3.48
N PHE A 20 -10.43 5.23 2.16
CA PHE A 20 -11.16 6.19 1.35
C PHE A 20 -12.67 5.89 1.25
N ILE A 21 -13.09 4.63 1.40
CA ILE A 21 -14.51 4.23 1.46
C ILE A 21 -15.07 4.54 2.85
N ALA A 22 -14.30 4.24 3.90
CA ALA A 22 -14.66 4.51 5.28
C ALA A 22 -14.83 6.02 5.56
N GLY A 23 -14.04 6.86 4.88
CA GLY A 23 -14.11 8.31 4.97
C GLY A 23 -15.22 8.97 4.12
N LEU A 24 -16.01 8.22 3.37
CA LEU A 24 -17.13 8.77 2.60
C LEU A 24 -18.26 9.26 3.50
N PRO A 25 -19.03 10.28 3.06
CA PRO A 25 -20.35 10.58 3.64
C PRO A 25 -21.24 9.33 3.71
N ALA A 26 -22.11 9.26 4.71
CA ALA A 26 -22.88 8.04 5.02
C ALA A 26 -23.75 7.54 3.85
N ASP A 27 -24.34 8.47 3.08
CA ASP A 27 -25.14 8.18 1.89
C ASP A 27 -24.29 7.53 0.77
N ARG A 28 -23.08 8.05 0.55
CA ARG A 28 -22.12 7.51 -0.42
C ARG A 28 -21.58 6.16 0.02
N ARG A 29 -21.27 5.99 1.31
CA ARG A 29 -20.85 4.69 1.87
C ARG A 29 -21.96 3.64 1.74
N ALA A 30 -23.20 4.00 2.04
CA ALA A 30 -24.35 3.12 1.88
C ALA A 30 -24.60 2.75 0.40
N GLN A 31 -24.32 3.66 -0.54
CA GLN A 31 -24.38 3.35 -1.97
C GLN A 31 -23.33 2.30 -2.36
N VAL A 32 -22.09 2.42 -1.88
CA VAL A 32 -21.03 1.41 -2.11
C VAL A 32 -21.46 0.06 -1.54
N GLU A 33 -21.97 0.04 -0.30
CA GLU A 33 -22.47 -1.18 0.34
C GLU A 33 -23.55 -1.88 -0.49
N ARG A 34 -24.55 -1.14 -0.99
CA ARG A 34 -25.58 -1.69 -1.89
C ARG A 34 -25.00 -2.24 -3.19
N GLN A 35 -24.05 -1.54 -3.80
CA GLN A 35 -23.41 -1.97 -5.04
C GLN A 35 -22.62 -3.26 -4.87
N VAL A 36 -21.88 -3.39 -3.76
CA VAL A 36 -21.12 -4.61 -3.44
C VAL A 36 -22.07 -5.78 -3.19
N ARG A 37 -23.15 -5.60 -2.42
CA ARG A 37 -24.15 -6.67 -2.22
C ARG A 37 -24.85 -7.06 -3.51
N ALA A 38 -25.18 -6.11 -4.38
CA ALA A 38 -25.75 -6.40 -5.68
C ALA A 38 -24.77 -7.17 -6.59
N LEU A 39 -23.46 -6.93 -6.47
CA LEU A 39 -22.45 -7.73 -7.15
C LEU A 39 -22.44 -9.16 -6.62
N ILE A 40 -22.39 -9.36 -5.30
CA ILE A 40 -22.43 -10.69 -4.67
C ILE A 40 -23.67 -11.48 -5.11
N ALA A 41 -24.84 -10.84 -5.11
CA ALA A 41 -26.10 -11.48 -5.52
C ALA A 41 -26.13 -11.91 -7.00
N ARG A 42 -25.28 -11.32 -7.85
CA ARG A 42 -25.11 -11.70 -9.27
C ARG A 42 -23.98 -12.70 -9.49
N THR A 43 -23.29 -13.12 -8.44
CA THR A 43 -22.19 -14.08 -8.48
C THR A 43 -22.63 -15.35 -7.76
N PRO A 44 -23.09 -16.39 -8.48
CA PRO A 44 -23.63 -17.61 -7.89
C PRO A 44 -22.68 -18.28 -6.90
N GLU A 45 -21.38 -18.24 -7.15
CA GLU A 45 -20.33 -18.83 -6.31
C GLU A 45 -20.18 -18.15 -4.95
N LEU A 46 -20.69 -16.92 -4.82
CA LEU A 46 -20.66 -16.12 -3.60
C LEU A 46 -22.04 -15.99 -2.94
N THR A 47 -23.07 -16.57 -3.55
CA THR A 47 -24.45 -16.48 -3.06
C THR A 47 -24.69 -17.50 -1.93
N GLY A 48 -25.28 -17.05 -0.83
CA GLY A 48 -25.55 -17.86 0.37
C GLY A 48 -24.49 -17.74 1.47
N ASP A 49 -24.57 -18.60 2.48
CA ASP A 49 -23.67 -18.56 3.66
C ASP A 49 -22.39 -19.41 3.48
N GLY A 50 -21.99 -19.63 2.22
CA GLY A 50 -20.78 -20.37 1.88
C GLY A 50 -19.51 -19.71 2.40
N ALA A 51 -18.51 -20.52 2.74
CA ALA A 51 -17.20 -20.04 3.14
C ALA A 51 -16.41 -19.55 1.91
N VAL A 52 -16.08 -18.27 1.90
CA VAL A 52 -15.29 -17.60 0.86
C VAL A 52 -13.89 -17.34 1.39
N ALA A 53 -12.87 -17.76 0.64
CA ALA A 53 -11.49 -17.42 0.91
C ALA A 53 -11.10 -16.14 0.17
N PHE A 54 -10.71 -15.10 0.91
CA PHE A 54 -10.22 -13.84 0.35
C PHE A 54 -8.70 -13.75 0.51
N PRO A 55 -7.92 -13.91 -0.58
CA PRO A 55 -6.47 -13.91 -0.52
C PRO A 55 -5.91 -12.51 -0.30
N TYR A 56 -4.90 -12.40 0.56
CA TYR A 56 -4.06 -11.21 0.68
C TYR A 56 -2.69 -11.52 0.09
N GLU A 57 -2.35 -10.81 -0.99
CA GLU A 57 -1.03 -10.86 -1.61
C GLU A 57 -0.23 -9.62 -1.19
N THR A 58 0.97 -9.87 -0.64
CA THR A 58 1.88 -8.81 -0.22
C THR A 58 3.07 -8.80 -1.16
N SER A 59 3.20 -7.74 -1.95
CA SER A 59 4.39 -7.50 -2.77
C SER A 59 5.39 -6.64 -2.01
N MET A 60 6.64 -7.09 -1.95
CA MET A 60 7.74 -6.34 -1.35
C MET A 60 8.60 -5.75 -2.45
N TYR A 61 8.86 -4.44 -2.36
CA TYR A 61 9.78 -3.73 -3.24
C TYR A 61 10.91 -3.17 -2.39
N ALA A 62 12.15 -3.49 -2.75
CA ALA A 62 13.34 -2.93 -2.15
C ALA A 62 14.14 -2.23 -3.23
N TYR A 63 14.48 -0.97 -3.01
CA TYR A 63 15.30 -0.18 -3.93
C TYR A 63 16.39 0.56 -3.14
N ARG A 64 17.53 0.73 -3.80
CA ARG A 64 18.60 1.60 -3.31
C ARG A 64 18.79 2.70 -4.33
N LYS A 65 18.87 3.94 -3.87
CA LYS A 65 19.21 5.08 -4.73
C LYS A 65 20.56 4.79 -5.39
N ALA A 66 20.61 4.79 -6.73
CA ALA A 66 21.86 4.73 -7.45
C ALA A 66 22.71 5.95 -7.05
N ARG A 67 23.94 5.72 -6.61
CA ARG A 67 24.88 6.80 -6.38
C ARG A 67 25.14 7.42 -7.75
N ARG A 68 24.90 8.73 -7.88
CA ARG A 68 25.48 9.44 -9.02
C ARG A 68 27.00 9.42 -8.80
N GLU A 69 27.72 8.69 -9.64
CA GLU A 69 29.15 8.91 -9.83
C GLU A 69 29.27 10.28 -10.51
N GLY A 70 29.75 11.28 -9.77
CA GLY A 70 29.83 12.66 -10.26
C GLY A 70 30.94 13.40 -9.54
N ALA A 71 32.05 13.58 -10.25
CA ALA A 71 33.19 14.44 -9.96
C ALA A 71 33.88 14.21 -8.61
N ALA A 72 35.01 13.50 -8.65
CA ALA A 72 36.06 13.67 -7.65
C ALA A 72 36.39 15.17 -7.57
N LEU A 73 36.00 15.82 -6.48
CA LEU A 73 36.61 17.08 -6.05
C LEU A 73 38.02 16.72 -5.57
N PRO A 74 39.10 17.24 -6.18
CA PRO A 74 40.42 17.02 -5.63
C PRO A 74 40.49 17.65 -4.24
N CYS A 75 40.81 16.82 -3.26
CA CYS A 75 41.25 17.23 -1.93
C CYS A 75 42.33 18.31 -2.10
N LEU A 76 42.02 19.55 -1.74
CA LEU A 76 42.99 20.63 -1.70
C LEU A 76 43.99 20.28 -0.60
N THR A 77 45.19 19.86 -0.97
CA THR A 77 46.30 19.69 -0.04
C THR A 77 46.68 21.06 0.51
N ALA A 78 46.34 21.32 1.78
CA ALA A 78 46.87 22.47 2.50
C ALA A 78 48.35 22.18 2.83
N SER A 79 49.24 22.55 1.91
CA SER A 79 50.68 22.63 2.18
C SER A 79 50.94 23.85 3.06
N GLY A 80 50.97 23.64 4.37
CA GLY A 80 51.45 24.63 5.33
C GLY A 80 52.97 24.73 5.28
N SER A 81 53.49 25.49 4.32
CA SER A 81 54.87 25.99 4.37
C SER A 81 54.85 27.35 5.04
N SER A 82 55.36 27.43 6.26
CA SER A 82 55.71 28.69 6.91
C SER A 82 57.15 28.58 7.37
N ALA A 83 58.05 29.06 6.52
CA ALA A 83 59.42 29.37 6.87
C ALA A 83 59.60 30.88 7.02
N LEU A 84 60.42 31.26 8.02
CA LEU A 84 61.25 32.48 8.14
C LEU A 84 60.61 33.76 8.75
N PRO A 85 61.41 34.75 9.22
CA PRO A 85 62.28 34.69 10.40
C PRO A 85 62.26 36.00 11.24
N ALA A 86 62.90 36.00 12.41
CA ALA A 86 63.73 37.09 12.95
C ALA A 86 64.53 36.58 14.16
#